data_AF-A0A640SG90-F1
#
_entry.id   AF-A0A640SG90-F1
#
_cell.length_a   1.000
_cell.length_b   1.000
_cell.length_c   1.000
_cell.angle_alpha   90.00
_cell.angle_beta   90.00
_cell.angle_gamma   90.00
#
_symmetry.space_group_name_H-M   'P 1'
#
loop_
_entity.id
_entity.type
_entity.pdbx_description
1 polymer ?
#
loop_
_entity_poly.entity_id
_entity_poly.type
_entity_poly.pdbx_seq_one_letter_code
_entity_poly.pdbx_strand_id
1 'polypeptide(L)'
;MEWRAAAGLESGYLRFRPHGAPERVKPEHDPHAIELWGFKKESGTTALLAAAVAARLPHPSAGPDKALTAGAPARPALEAPAPTAPPASGAAPADDHDTLLRRLRELGELRREGILTEEEFTTTKAAVLERFHTTD
;
A
#
# COMPACT_ATOMS: atom_id res chain seq x y z
N MET A 1 -3.27 -12.20 -12.44
CA MET A 1 -2.87 -12.06 -11.02
C MET A 1 -3.32 -13.31 -10.30
N GLU A 2 -2.51 -13.81 -9.36
CA GLU A 2 -2.78 -15.00 -8.57
C GLU A 2 -2.78 -14.61 -7.10
N TRP A 3 -3.75 -15.12 -6.33
CA TRP A 3 -3.84 -14.85 -4.90
C TRP A 3 -4.04 -16.14 -4.13
N ARG A 4 -3.33 -16.27 -3.00
CA ARG A 4 -3.49 -17.30 -2.00
C ARG A 4 -3.55 -16.64 -0.63
N ALA A 5 -4.63 -16.86 0.10
CA ALA A 5 -4.74 -16.40 1.49
C ALA A 5 -3.75 -17.15 2.39
N ALA A 6 -3.23 -16.48 3.41
CA ALA A 6 -2.51 -17.15 4.48
C ALA A 6 -3.48 -18.02 5.30
N ALA A 7 -3.08 -19.25 5.63
CA ALA A 7 -3.91 -20.20 6.34
C ALA A 7 -3.09 -20.98 7.38
N GLY A 8 -3.49 -20.88 8.65
CA GLY A 8 -2.77 -21.54 9.75
C GLY A 8 -1.36 -20.98 9.91
N LEU A 9 -0.35 -21.84 9.75
CA LEU A 9 1.08 -21.49 9.76
C LEU A 9 1.64 -21.26 8.35
N GLU A 10 0.83 -21.43 7.30
CA GLU A 10 1.27 -21.24 5.92
C GLU A 10 1.11 -19.78 5.48
N SER A 11 2.20 -19.21 4.96
CA SER A 11 2.21 -17.87 4.36
C SER A 11 1.40 -17.87 3.06
N GLY A 12 0.56 -16.85 2.91
CA GLY A 12 -0.15 -16.57 1.66
C GLY A 12 0.73 -15.80 0.68
N TYR A 13 0.21 -15.50 -0.51
CA TYR A 13 0.88 -14.59 -1.44
C TYR A 13 -0.12 -13.92 -2.40
N LEU A 14 0.23 -12.72 -2.87
CA LEU A 14 -0.39 -12.05 -4.00
C LEU A 14 0.67 -11.87 -5.10
N ARG A 15 0.47 -12.46 -6.27
CA ARG A 15 1.44 -12.46 -7.37
C ARG A 15 0.87 -11.80 -8.63
N PHE A 16 1.62 -10.86 -9.17
CA PHE A 16 1.33 -10.22 -10.45
C PHE A 16 2.10 -10.92 -11.58
N ARG A 17 1.47 -11.06 -12.74
CA ARG A 17 2.09 -11.68 -13.92
C ARG A 17 2.12 -10.65 -15.04
N PRO A 18 3.22 -9.87 -15.18
CA PRO A 18 3.36 -8.99 -16.32
C PRO A 18 3.52 -9.82 -17.61
N HIS A 19 3.04 -9.27 -18.73
CA HIS A 19 3.17 -9.93 -20.02
C HIS A 19 4.65 -10.05 -20.39
N GLY A 20 5.11 -11.26 -20.73
CA GLY A 20 6.52 -11.54 -21.06
C GLY A 20 7.43 -11.84 -19.86
N ALA A 21 6.89 -12.03 -18.65
CA ALA A 21 7.70 -12.36 -17.48
C ALA A 21 8.34 -13.77 -17.57
N PRO A 22 9.57 -13.95 -17.06
CA PRO A 22 10.29 -15.23 -17.05
C PRO A 22 9.62 -16.29 -16.14
N GLU A 23 10.14 -17.54 -16.23
CA GLU A 23 9.60 -18.75 -15.63
C GLU A 23 9.35 -18.65 -14.10
N ARG A 24 8.41 -19.47 -13.61
CA ARG A 24 7.94 -19.50 -12.21
C ARG A 24 9.09 -19.79 -11.24
N VAL A 25 9.60 -18.73 -10.61
CA VAL A 25 10.34 -18.84 -9.34
C VAL A 25 9.35 -19.02 -8.18
N LYS A 26 9.83 -19.58 -7.05
CA LYS A 26 9.08 -19.63 -5.79
C LYS A 26 8.61 -18.23 -5.38
N PRO A 27 7.44 -18.07 -4.73
CA PRO A 27 6.91 -16.76 -4.33
C PRO A 27 7.93 -15.92 -3.54
N GLU A 28 8.66 -16.59 -2.63
CA GLU A 28 9.77 -16.07 -1.81
C GLU A 28 10.85 -15.33 -2.61
N HIS A 29 11.02 -15.69 -3.89
CA HIS A 29 12.08 -15.19 -4.77
C HIS A 29 11.54 -14.49 -6.02
N ASP A 30 10.22 -14.27 -6.12
CA ASP A 30 9.63 -13.56 -7.25
C ASP A 30 9.49 -12.07 -6.94
N PRO A 31 10.17 -11.17 -7.67
CA PRO A 31 10.00 -9.72 -7.49
C PRO A 31 8.58 -9.23 -7.81
N HIS A 32 7.74 -10.05 -8.46
CA HIS A 32 6.34 -9.76 -8.73
C HIS A 32 5.37 -10.39 -7.71
N ALA A 33 5.88 -10.97 -6.63
CA ALA A 33 5.08 -11.54 -5.56
C ALA A 33 5.21 -10.73 -4.27
N ILE A 34 4.08 -10.53 -3.60
CA ILE A 34 3.99 -10.02 -2.23
C ILE A 34 3.67 -11.23 -1.36
N GLU A 35 4.60 -11.65 -0.51
CA GLU A 35 4.33 -12.68 0.49
C GLU A 35 3.50 -12.13 1.64
N LEU A 36 2.52 -12.93 2.07
CA LEU A 36 1.62 -12.61 3.16
C LEU A 36 2.10 -13.39 4.38
N TRP A 37 3.00 -12.77 5.13
CA TRP A 37 3.41 -13.21 6.45
C TRP A 37 2.46 -12.61 7.48
N GLY A 38 1.78 -13.43 8.28
CA GLY A 38 1.14 -12.96 9.51
C GLY A 38 -0.36 -12.67 9.47
N PHE A 39 -0.84 -12.17 10.60
CA PHE A 39 -2.18 -12.36 11.18
C PHE A 39 -3.35 -11.76 10.36
N LYS A 40 -4.58 -12.19 10.68
CA LYS A 40 -5.86 -11.86 10.01
C LYS A 40 -6.00 -10.42 9.49
N LYS A 41 -5.41 -9.42 10.15
CA LYS A 41 -5.52 -8.00 9.80
C LYS A 41 -4.83 -7.65 8.47
N GLU A 42 -3.65 -8.21 8.21
CA GLU A 42 -2.86 -7.91 7.00
C GLU A 42 -3.45 -8.60 5.77
N SER A 43 -3.94 -9.84 5.94
CA SER A 43 -4.66 -10.60 4.91
C SER A 43 -5.89 -9.87 4.36
N GLY A 44 -6.61 -9.11 5.20
CA GLY A 44 -7.77 -8.32 4.77
C GLY A 44 -7.38 -7.16 3.85
N THR A 45 -6.33 -6.43 4.18
CA THR A 45 -5.82 -5.31 3.37
C THR A 45 -5.31 -5.80 2.01
N THR A 46 -4.63 -6.94 1.97
CA THR A 46 -4.16 -7.53 0.70
C THR A 46 -5.33 -7.99 -0.18
N ALA A 47 -6.40 -8.54 0.41
CA ALA A 47 -7.59 -8.90 -0.36
C ALA A 47 -8.26 -7.67 -1.00
N LEU A 48 -8.33 -6.54 -0.26
CA LEU A 48 -8.81 -5.26 -0.82
C LEU A 48 -7.92 -4.75 -1.95
N LEU A 49 -6.59 -4.83 -1.79
CA LEU A 49 -5.64 -4.49 -2.84
C LEU A 49 -5.84 -5.36 -4.09
N ALA A 50 -5.98 -6.67 -3.93
CA ALA A 50 -6.22 -7.60 -5.02
C ALA A 50 -7.52 -7.26 -5.76
N ALA A 51 -8.61 -6.97 -5.03
CA ALA A 51 -9.88 -6.57 -5.63
C ALA A 51 -9.79 -5.23 -6.37
N ALA A 52 -9.11 -4.23 -5.80
CA ALA A 52 -8.90 -2.93 -6.45
C ALA A 52 -8.07 -3.04 -7.73
N VAL A 53 -7.02 -3.88 -7.74
CA VAL A 53 -6.24 -4.13 -8.96
C VAL A 53 -7.07 -4.89 -9.99
N ALA A 54 -7.79 -5.94 -9.59
CA ALA A 54 -8.65 -6.70 -10.49
C ALA A 54 -9.74 -5.82 -11.15
N ALA A 55 -10.31 -4.86 -10.41
CA ALA A 55 -11.29 -3.91 -10.92
C ALA A 55 -10.72 -2.90 -11.93
N ARG A 56 -9.41 -2.63 -11.88
CA ARG A 56 -8.71 -1.69 -12.78
C ARG A 56 -8.06 -2.37 -13.98
N LEU A 57 -7.83 -3.67 -13.92
CA LEU A 57 -7.35 -4.43 -15.06
C LEU A 57 -8.45 -4.55 -16.12
N PRO A 58 -8.10 -4.56 -17.42
CA PRO A 58 -9.06 -4.79 -18.48
C PRO A 58 -9.76 -6.13 -18.22
N HIS A 59 -11.04 -6.06 -17.86
CA HIS A 59 -11.79 -7.23 -17.46
C HIS A 59 -11.99 -8.13 -18.70
N PRO A 60 -11.71 -9.44 -18.65
CA PRO A 60 -11.86 -10.33 -19.80
C PRO A 60 -13.32 -10.43 -20.31
N SER A 61 -14.29 -10.05 -19.47
CA SER A 61 -15.71 -9.91 -19.86
C SER A 61 -16.12 -8.51 -20.30
N ALA A 62 -15.20 -7.52 -20.30
CA ALA A 62 -15.44 -6.25 -20.96
C ALA A 62 -15.35 -6.51 -22.47
N GLY A 63 -16.49 -6.59 -23.14
CA GLY A 63 -16.55 -6.75 -24.59
C GLY A 63 -15.74 -5.68 -25.33
N PRO A 64 -15.41 -5.93 -26.61
CA PRO A 64 -14.54 -5.07 -27.42
C PRO A 64 -15.02 -3.60 -27.50
N ASP A 65 -16.29 -3.33 -27.24
CA ASP A 65 -16.90 -1.99 -27.31
C ASP A 65 -16.64 -1.09 -26.08
N LYS A 66 -16.00 -1.59 -25.02
CA LYS A 66 -15.71 -0.79 -23.81
C LYS A 66 -14.23 -0.41 -23.67
N ALA A 67 -13.46 -0.42 -24.76
CA ALA A 67 -12.05 -0.04 -24.75
C ALA A 67 -11.79 1.47 -24.90
N LEU A 68 -12.82 2.29 -25.17
CA LEU A 68 -12.64 3.74 -25.43
C LEU A 68 -13.71 4.65 -24.81
N THR A 69 -14.24 4.33 -23.63
CA THR A 69 -14.98 5.31 -22.80
C THR A 69 -15.02 4.87 -21.34
N ALA A 70 -13.99 5.21 -20.57
CA ALA A 70 -14.07 5.23 -19.11
C ALA A 70 -13.43 6.52 -18.59
N GLY A 71 -13.90 7.65 -19.12
CA GLY A 71 -13.86 8.90 -18.38
C GLY A 71 -14.79 8.77 -17.17
N ALA A 72 -14.27 9.11 -16.00
CA ALA A 72 -14.95 9.34 -14.72
C ALA A 72 -15.92 8.24 -14.23
N PRO A 73 -15.68 7.59 -13.06
CA PRO A 73 -16.77 6.88 -12.41
C PRO A 73 -17.85 7.89 -12.00
N ALA A 74 -19.02 7.76 -12.62
CA ALA A 74 -20.24 8.39 -12.17
C ALA A 74 -20.46 8.05 -10.68
N ARG A 75 -20.50 9.09 -9.85
CA ARG A 75 -20.97 9.00 -8.47
C ARG A 75 -22.42 8.51 -8.49
N PRO A 76 -22.80 7.44 -7.79
CA PRO A 76 -24.18 7.27 -7.40
C PRO A 76 -24.50 8.39 -6.40
N ALA A 77 -25.38 9.30 -6.79
CA ALA A 77 -26.02 10.21 -5.85
C ALA A 77 -26.92 9.38 -4.94
N LEU A 78 -26.48 9.14 -3.70
CA LEU A 78 -27.37 8.80 -2.60
C LEU A 78 -27.55 10.08 -1.77
N GLU A 79 -28.79 10.56 -1.71
CA GLU A 79 -29.22 11.59 -0.78
C GLU A 79 -29.06 11.12 0.69
N ALA A 80 -28.82 12.12 1.55
CA ALA A 80 -28.37 12.04 2.94
C ALA A 80 -29.29 11.25 3.90
N PRO A 81 -28.75 10.85 5.06
CA PRO A 81 -28.83 11.77 6.19
C PRO A 81 -27.46 12.00 6.85
N ALA A 82 -27.23 13.23 7.32
CA ALA A 82 -26.08 13.56 8.15
C ALA A 82 -26.11 12.78 9.47
N PRO A 83 -25.03 12.08 9.85
CA PRO A 83 -24.76 11.74 11.22
C PRO A 83 -23.76 12.75 11.80
N THR A 84 -24.21 13.42 12.85
CA THR A 84 -23.41 14.19 13.79
C THR A 84 -22.14 13.42 14.18
N ALA A 85 -21.00 14.12 14.19
CA ALA A 85 -19.70 13.60 14.59
C ALA A 85 -19.72 12.98 15.99
N PRO A 86 -18.79 12.05 16.23
CA PRO A 86 -17.82 12.26 17.29
C PRO A 86 -16.40 12.41 16.70
N PRO A 87 -15.49 13.11 17.38
CA PRO A 87 -14.07 13.09 17.01
C PRO A 87 -13.58 11.65 17.14
N ALA A 88 -13.08 11.08 16.05
CA ALA A 88 -12.35 9.81 16.10
C ALA A 88 -10.98 10.05 16.74
N SER A 89 -10.99 10.27 18.06
CA SER A 89 -9.82 10.12 18.90
C SER A 89 -9.58 8.61 19.03
N GLY A 90 -8.62 8.08 18.28
CA GLY A 90 -8.31 6.64 18.31
C GLY A 90 -7.47 6.06 17.17
N ALA A 91 -6.94 6.86 16.24
CA ALA A 91 -6.02 6.41 15.18
C ALA A 91 -4.54 6.57 15.57
N ALA A 92 -4.17 6.35 16.84
CA ALA A 92 -2.88 6.82 17.35
C ALA A 92 -1.63 6.15 16.71
N PRO A 93 -1.52 4.82 16.50
CA PRO A 93 -0.22 4.27 16.07
C PRO A 93 0.00 4.25 14.55
N ALA A 94 -1.06 4.18 13.74
CA ALA A 94 -0.93 4.15 12.28
C ALA A 94 -0.58 5.53 11.70
N ASP A 95 -1.19 6.59 12.23
CA ASP A 95 -0.92 7.97 11.80
C ASP A 95 0.50 8.42 12.19
N ASP A 96 1.04 7.90 13.29
CA ASP A 96 2.41 8.16 13.73
C ASP A 96 3.43 7.52 12.78
N HIS A 97 3.19 6.28 12.33
CA HIS A 97 4.07 5.61 11.38
C HIS A 97 4.05 6.27 9.99
N ASP A 98 2.87 6.65 9.49
CA ASP A 98 2.76 7.39 8.23
C ASP A 98 3.43 8.77 8.32
N THR A 99 3.34 9.42 9.48
CA THR A 99 4.04 10.68 9.75
C THR A 99 5.56 10.49 9.76
N LEU A 100 6.07 9.41 10.34
CA LEU A 100 7.50 9.06 10.29
C LEU A 100 7.96 8.86 8.84
N LEU A 101 7.26 8.03 8.06
CA LEU A 101 7.62 7.73 6.67
C LEU A 101 7.62 8.99 5.79
N ARG A 102 6.67 9.90 6.01
CA ARG A 102 6.64 11.22 5.35
C ARG A 102 7.89 12.04 5.69
N ARG A 103 8.25 12.16 6.98
CA ARG A 103 9.43 12.93 7.42
C ARG A 103 10.74 12.37 6.86
N LEU A 104 10.89 11.04 6.81
CA LEU A 104 12.08 10.41 6.22
C LEU A 104 12.20 10.69 4.72
N ARG A 105 11.08 10.81 4.01
CA ARG A 105 11.05 11.16 2.59
C ARG A 105 11.50 12.61 2.36
N GLU A 106 11.01 13.54 3.18
CA GLU A 106 11.39 14.96 3.15
C GLU A 106 12.90 15.14 3.40
N LEU A 107 13.48 14.45 4.39
CA LEU A 107 14.94 14.47 4.62
C LEU A 107 15.73 13.95 3.41
N GLY A 108 15.20 12.94 2.72
CA GLY A 108 15.80 12.39 1.51
C GLY A 108 15.80 13.35 0.33
N GLU A 109 14.75 14.18 0.18
CA GLU A 109 14.70 15.25 -0.82
C GLU A 109 15.71 16.35 -0.50
N LEU A 110 15.75 16.83 0.76
CA LEU A 110 16.69 17.88 1.18
C LEU A 110 18.16 17.49 0.97
N ARG A 111 18.50 16.22 1.17
CA ARG A 111 19.83 15.67 0.82
C ARG A 111 20.07 15.67 -0.69
N ARG A 112 19.10 15.27 -1.50
CA ARG A 112 19.22 15.26 -2.98
C ARG A 112 19.38 16.66 -3.55
N GLU A 113 18.70 17.64 -2.96
CA GLU A 113 18.80 19.06 -3.31
C GLU A 113 20.13 19.68 -2.84
N GLY A 114 20.95 18.94 -2.07
CA GLY A 114 22.23 19.41 -1.54
C GLY A 114 22.09 20.43 -0.41
N ILE A 115 20.89 20.59 0.16
CA ILE A 115 20.62 21.47 1.29
C ILE A 115 21.18 20.89 2.59
N LEU A 116 21.12 19.56 2.72
CA LEU A 116 21.74 18.80 3.82
C LEU A 116 22.96 18.05 3.32
N THR A 117 24.06 18.15 4.06
CA THR A 117 25.22 17.27 3.89
C THR A 117 24.91 15.85 4.37
N GLU A 118 25.75 14.88 4.01
CA GLU A 118 25.57 13.48 4.42
C GLU A 118 25.62 13.32 5.96
N GLU A 119 26.48 14.09 6.61
CA GLU A 119 26.66 14.10 8.06
C GLU A 119 25.43 14.68 8.78
N GLU A 120 24.86 15.75 8.24
CA GLU A 120 23.62 16.35 8.77
C GLU A 120 22.40 15.45 8.51
N PHE A 121 22.35 14.80 7.35
CA PHE A 121 21.28 13.85 7.02
C PHE A 121 21.29 12.64 7.97
N THR A 122 22.44 12.03 8.18
CA THR A 122 22.58 10.85 9.06
C THR A 122 22.21 11.18 10.50
N THR A 123 22.69 12.32 11.02
CA THR A 123 22.36 12.82 12.37
C THR A 123 20.86 13.07 12.53
N THR A 124 20.26 13.77 11.58
CA THR A 124 18.82 14.11 11.65
C THR A 124 17.93 12.88 11.51
N LYS A 125 18.28 11.95 10.61
CA LYS A 125 17.58 10.67 10.45
C LYS A 125 17.60 9.85 11.74
N ALA A 126 18.76 9.76 12.40
CA ALA A 126 18.89 9.04 13.67
C ALA A 126 18.01 9.65 14.76
N ALA A 127 18.01 10.98 14.90
CA ALA A 127 17.17 11.68 15.88
C ALA A 127 15.66 11.49 15.63
N VAL A 128 15.24 11.42 14.37
CA VAL A 128 13.83 11.18 14.00
C VAL A 128 13.40 9.75 14.37
N LEU A 129 14.27 8.76 14.15
CA LEU A 129 14.00 7.36 14.51
C LEU A 129 13.99 7.16 16.04
N GLU A 130 14.97 7.71 16.77
CA GLU A 130 15.03 7.68 18.23
C GLU A 130 13.75 8.26 18.88
N ARG A 131 13.28 9.40 18.35
CA ARG A 131 12.04 10.02 18.83
C ARG A 131 10.83 9.12 18.62
N PHE A 132 10.74 8.44 17.48
CA PHE A 132 9.64 7.52 17.22
C PHE A 132 9.67 6.32 18.18
N HIS A 133 10.85 5.75 18.40
CA HIS A 133 11.03 4.62 19.34
C HIS A 133 10.78 4.99 20.80
N THR A 134 10.92 6.26 21.17
CA THR A 134 10.65 6.77 22.54
C THR A 134 9.18 7.14 22.74
N THR A 135 8.41 7.30 21.65
CA THR A 135 7.00 7.72 21.69
C THR A 135 6.03 6.53 21.65
N ASP A 136 6.52 5.32 21.31
CA ASP A 136 5.82 4.02 21.42
C ASP A 136 6.02 3.41 22.82
#